data_AF-A0A6G3UVH1-F1
#
_entry.id   AF-A0A6G3UVH1-F1
#
_cell.length_a   1.000
_cell.length_b   1.000
_cell.length_c   1.000
_cell.angle_alpha   90.00
_cell.angle_beta   90.00
_cell.angle_gamma   90.00
#
_symmetry.space_group_name_H-M   'P 1'
#
loop_
_entity.id
_entity.type
_entity.pdbx_description
1 polymer ?
#
loop_
_entity_poly.entity_id
_entity_poly.type
_entity_poly.pdbx_seq_one_letter_code
_entity_poly.pdbx_strand_id
1 'polypeptide(L)' 'METARVLVAADKFKGSLTAVQVAERVTAGLRRVVPGVRVETLPVADGGDGTVAAAVAAGFERRE' A
#
# COMPACT_ATOMS: atom_id res chain seq x y z
N MET A 1 5.07 -17.12 -20.26
CA MET A 1 5.58 -16.87 -18.90
C MET A 1 4.49 -16.12 -18.15
N GLU A 2 4.04 -16.65 -17.01
CA GLU A 2 3.05 -15.95 -16.19
C GLU A 2 3.65 -14.64 -15.67
N THR A 3 2.92 -13.55 -15.84
CA THR A 3 3.33 -12.25 -15.32
C THR A 3 3.29 -12.28 -13.80
N ALA A 4 4.42 -12.03 -13.13
CA ALA A 4 4.50 -12.00 -11.68
C ALA A 4 3.42 -11.06 -11.09
N ARG A 5 2.71 -11.54 -10.07
CA ARG A 5 1.70 -10.79 -9.31
C ARG A 5 2.24 -10.51 -7.91
N VAL A 6 2.17 -9.26 -7.47
CA VAL A 6 2.68 -8.80 -6.18
C VAL A 6 1.59 -8.03 -5.44
N LEU A 7 1.35 -8.39 -4.18
CA LEU A 7 0.58 -7.57 -3.23
C LEU A 7 1.56 -6.76 -2.40
N VAL A 8 1.41 -5.44 -2.42
CA VAL A 8 2.15 -4.52 -1.54
C VAL A 8 1.25 -4.17 -0.36
N ALA A 9 1.42 -4.91 0.74
CA ALA A 9 0.78 -4.63 2.01
C ALA A 9 1.71 -3.81 2.90
N ALA A 10 1.55 -2.48 2.92
CA ALA A 10 2.51 -1.57 3.53
C ALA A 10 1.92 -0.85 4.76
N ASP A 11 2.74 -0.70 5.80
CA ASP A 11 2.48 0.22 6.92
C ASP A 11 3.24 1.55 6.71
N LYS A 12 2.86 2.58 7.47
CA LYS A 12 3.47 3.90 7.46
C LYS A 12 4.91 3.87 7.97
N PHE A 13 5.71 4.82 7.50
CA PHE A 13 6.95 5.21 8.17
C PHE A 13 6.64 6.40 9.09
N LYS A 14 6.57 6.13 10.41
CA LYS A 14 6.16 7.14 11.41
C LYS A 14 6.97 8.43 11.26
N GLY A 15 6.28 9.55 11.09
CA GLY A 15 6.89 10.87 10.89
C GLY A 15 7.45 11.15 9.49
N SER A 16 7.23 10.26 8.52
CA SER A 16 7.77 10.39 7.16
C SER A 16 6.72 10.11 6.08
N LEU A 17 6.37 8.84 5.84
CA LEU A 17 5.46 8.43 4.76
C LEU A 17 4.24 7.75 5.33
N THR A 18 3.07 8.04 4.76
CA THR A 18 1.85 7.25 4.97
C THR A 18 1.99 5.86 4.34
N ALA A 19 1.20 4.89 4.81
CA ALA A 19 1.14 3.55 4.24
C ALA A 19 0.88 3.56 2.71
N VAL A 20 -0.01 4.45 2.24
CA VAL A 20 -0.29 4.66 0.81
C VAL A 20 0.96 5.11 0.06
N GLN A 21 1.67 6.12 0.57
CA GLN A 21 2.89 6.62 -0.07
C GLN A 21 4.00 5.56 -0.09
N VAL A 22 4.13 4.74 0.95
CA VAL A 22 5.07 3.60 0.93
C VAL A 22 4.69 2.64 -0.20
N ALA A 23 3.41 2.27 -0.31
CA ALA A 23 2.93 1.35 -1.35
C ALA A 23 3.18 1.90 -2.77
N GLU A 24 2.97 3.20 -2.99
CA GLU A 24 3.26 3.88 -4.26
C GLU A 24 4.75 3.82 -4.62
N ARG A 25 5.65 4.11 -3.66
CA ARG A 25 7.10 4.12 -3.88
C ARG A 25 7.63 2.71 -4.17
N VAL A 26 7.15 1.70 -3.45
CA VAL A 26 7.49 0.30 -3.70
C VAL A 26 6.99 -0.13 -5.08
N THR A 27 5.75 0.19 -5.43
CA THR A 27 5.16 -0.11 -6.74
C THR A 27 5.97 0.51 -7.89
N ALA A 28 6.39 1.76 -7.75
CA ALA A 28 7.24 2.44 -8.73
C ALA A 28 8.60 1.74 -8.89
N GLY A 29 9.20 1.28 -7.78
CA GLY A 29 10.43 0.49 -7.80
C GLY A 29 10.28 -0.84 -8.52
N LEU A 30 9.23 -1.60 -8.21
CA LEU A 30 8.92 -2.89 -8.83
C LEU A 30 8.74 -2.74 -10.35
N ARG A 31 7.93 -1.77 -10.79
CA ARG A 31 7.66 -1.53 -12.21
C ARG A 31 8.90 -1.08 -13.00
N ARG A 32 9.87 -0.44 -12.34
CA ARG A 32 11.15 -0.03 -12.98
C ARG A 32 12.04 -1.24 -13.28
N VAL A 33 12.01 -2.28 -12.45
CA VAL A 33 12.90 -3.46 -12.58
C VAL A 33 12.24 -4.58 -13.37
N VAL A 34 10.93 -4.79 -13.18
CA VAL A 34 10.16 -5.84 -13.86
C VAL A 34 9.03 -5.19 -14.66
N PRO A 35 9.29 -4.73 -15.90
CA PRO A 35 8.26 -4.22 -16.78
C PRO A 35 7.13 -5.24 -16.94
N GLY A 36 5.90 -4.81 -16.65
CA GLY A 36 4.70 -5.66 -16.74
C GLY A 36 4.28 -6.35 -15.45
N VAL A 37 5.05 -6.29 -14.35
CA VAL A 37 4.62 -6.83 -13.04
C VAL A 37 3.23 -6.31 -12.66
N ARG A 38 2.33 -7.22 -12.30
CA ARG A 38 0.99 -6.85 -11.80
C ARG A 38 1.11 -6.56 -10.31
N VAL A 39 0.77 -5.34 -9.91
CA VAL A 39 0.87 -4.89 -8.52
C VAL A 39 -0.48 -4.44 -8.03
N GLU A 40 -0.88 -4.98 -6.89
CA GLU A 40 -2.02 -4.55 -6.09
C GLU A 40 -1.49 -3.98 -4.77
N THR A 41 -2.16 -2.96 -4.23
CA THR A 41 -1.71 -2.27 -3.02
C THR A 41 -2.78 -2.36 -1.95
N LEU A 42 -2.39 -2.72 -0.73
CA LEU A 42 -3.26 -2.74 0.44
C LEU A 42 -2.57 -2.04 1.60
N PRO A 43 -2.84 -0.74 1.84
CA PRO A 43 -2.35 -0.06 3.03
C PRO A 43 -2.84 -0.78 4.29
N VAL A 44 -1.94 -1.08 5.22
CA VAL A 44 -2.25 -1.73 6.50
C VAL A 44 -1.80 -0.85 7.67
N ALA A 45 -2.30 -1.17 8.85
CA ALA A 45 -1.91 -0.54 10.12
C ALA A 45 -2.13 -1.52 11.28
N ASP A 46 -1.48 -1.26 12.41
CA ASP A 46 -1.42 -2.13 13.59
C ASP A 46 -2.45 -1.79 14.70
N GLY A 47 -3.31 -0.79 14.48
CA GLY A 47 -4.22 -0.26 15.49
C GLY A 47 -3.81 1.12 16.02
N GLY A 48 -2.59 1.59 15.73
CA GLY A 48 -2.14 2.93 16.06
C GLY A 48 -2.63 4.02 15.09
N ASP A 49 -1.96 5.17 15.10
CA ASP A 49 -2.32 6.29 14.22
C ASP A 49 -2.32 5.85 12.75
N GLY A 50 -3.30 6.32 11.97
CA GLY A 50 -3.40 5.94 10.56
C GLY A 50 -4.17 4.64 10.32
N THR A 51 -4.60 3.92 11.36
CA THR A 51 -5.48 2.75 11.20
C THR A 51 -6.79 3.08 10.51
N VAL A 52 -7.42 4.21 10.88
CA VAL A 52 -8.63 4.67 10.18
C VAL A 52 -8.33 4.97 8.71
N ALA A 53 -7.18 5.58 8.40
CA ALA A 53 -6.80 5.87 7.02
C ALA A 53 -6.55 4.59 6.21
N ALA A 54 -5.92 3.58 6.82
CA ALA A 54 -5.72 2.26 6.20
C ALA A 54 -7.07 1.55 5.93
N ALA A 55 -8.00 1.59 6.89
CA ALA A 55 -9.34 1.03 6.71
C ALA A 55 -10.11 1.75 5.59
N VAL A 56 -10.11 3.08 5.56
CA VAL A 56 -10.75 3.85 4.49
C VAL A 56 -10.12 3.54 3.13
N ALA A 57 -8.80 3.41 3.05
CA ALA A 57 -8.11 3.01 1.82
C ALA A 57 -8.46 1.58 1.36
N ALA A 58 -8.87 0.71 2.30
CA ALA A 58 -9.37 -0.63 2.01
C ALA A 58 -10.87 -0.66 1.63
N GLY A 59 -11.54 0.50 1.55
CA GLY A 59 -12.94 0.62 1.11
C GLY A 59 -13.96 0.74 2.24
N PHE A 60 -13.53 0.94 3.49
CA PHE A 60 -14.45 1.19 4.60
C PHE A 60 -14.93 2.64 4.62
N GLU A 61 -16.17 2.85 5.05
CA GLU A 61 -16.76 4.18 5.21
C GLU A 61 -16.59 4.70 6.64
N ARG A 62 -16.31 6.00 6.77
CA ARG A 62 -16.30 6.66 8.08
C ARG A 62 -17.75 6.85 8.56
N ARG A 63 -18.01 6.50 9.81
CA ARG A 63 -19.28 6.75 10.51
C ARG A 63 -18.97 7.66 11.70
N GLU A 64 -19.74 8.74 11.83
CA GLU A 64 -19.64 9.75 12.89
C GLU A 64 -20.94 9.78 13.70
#